data_AF-A0A2W4I1D9-F1
#
_entry.id   AF-A0A2W4I1D9-F1
#
_cell.length_a   1.000
_cell.length_b   1.000
_cell.length_c   1.000
_cell.angle_alpha   90.00
_cell.angle_beta   90.00
_cell.angle_gamma   90.00
#
_symmetry.space_group_name_H-M   'P 1'
#
loop_
_entity.id
_entity.type
_entity.pdbx_description
1 polymer ?
#
loop_
_entity_poly.entity_id
_entity_poly.type
_entity_poly.pdbx_seq_one_letter_code
_entity_poly.pdbx_strand_id
1 'polypeptide(L)'
;MVDASMLQLSKHSFSDNSAENTNDAKFSATPEQLREEGELCGRPRSLERKDGIAENKQPLTESQKFEQKHGVSVETKDGKYLYILKINGLDKELISTDANPKGIEKAEAELAKLKREKIADLEKIFKVSFSKDGEDIVKQWVQKDDCSWERGNMIKARSPNLAELSGIEASLYRAQPSQLTMDGSQGVKFYFLTQHYYKHDVALAYHIQQDKNYRQAIYFEPGANEGKPITEKDADRMGKHQLYSIEAVTHHELMHNAQQNLNWNTPKEKEKWARKLGWLPYEDPNTHETKWLFTGKKDELYRRDQDHCKDAFNWCACGKHGGLENEQGSGVSRVKDAKHFTLDQVRDLAAVKPSTRYFVNPLEMFAEGGMKYRINEKRRQELLEDSPRLYDAVKEHDQQELNTRYGKEPSGEPKYIRSPNGILVKNTAEARAEIQTFEEKIKKVEKKK
;
A
#
# COMPACT_ATOMS: atom_id res chain seq x y z
N MET A 1 3.56 13.22 -26.29
CA MET A 1 3.62 14.60 -25.78
C MET A 1 2.46 14.78 -24.83
N VAL A 2 2.72 14.65 -23.53
CA VAL A 2 1.72 14.90 -22.49
C VAL A 2 1.86 16.37 -22.11
N ASP A 3 0.73 17.07 -22.15
CA ASP A 3 0.62 18.51 -22.05
C ASP A 3 1.24 19.06 -20.76
N ALA A 4 2.13 20.05 -20.89
CA ALA A 4 2.90 20.66 -19.80
C ALA A 4 2.09 21.72 -19.02
N SER A 5 0.76 21.71 -19.14
CA SER A 5 -0.15 22.74 -18.63
C SER A 5 -0.56 22.57 -17.15
N MET A 6 -0.09 21.53 -16.45
CA MET A 6 -0.41 21.29 -15.03
C MET A 6 0.60 21.86 -14.00
N LEU A 7 1.59 22.65 -14.42
CA LEU A 7 2.70 23.10 -13.56
C LEU A 7 2.63 24.56 -13.09
N GLN A 8 1.43 25.15 -12.99
CA GLN A 8 1.23 26.48 -12.42
C GLN A 8 0.21 26.49 -11.27
N LEU A 9 0.58 25.93 -10.11
CA LEU A 9 -0.10 26.24 -8.86
C LEU A 9 0.91 26.54 -7.72
N SER A 10 0.77 27.76 -7.21
CA SER A 10 1.21 28.32 -5.92
C SER A 10 2.72 28.41 -5.59
N LYS A 11 3.34 29.52 -5.99
CA LYS A 11 4.29 30.24 -5.13
C LYS A 11 3.47 31.13 -4.19
N HIS A 12 3.24 30.70 -2.95
CA HIS A 12 2.82 31.59 -1.87
C HIS A 12 3.84 31.46 -0.73
N SER A 13 4.48 32.58 -0.44
CA SER A 13 5.40 32.79 0.67
C SER A 13 4.64 32.64 1.99
N PHE A 14 5.03 31.67 2.80
CA PHE A 14 4.66 31.62 4.21
C PHE A 14 5.63 32.51 4.99
N SER A 15 5.09 33.51 5.67
CA SER A 15 5.81 34.28 6.68
C SER A 15 5.82 33.49 7.99
N ASP A 16 7.01 33.27 8.53
CA ASP A 16 7.27 32.58 9.79
C ASP A 16 6.59 33.28 10.98
N ASN A 17 5.87 32.49 11.78
CA ASN A 17 5.57 32.80 13.17
C ASN A 17 5.13 31.52 13.89
N SER A 18 6.04 30.86 14.59
CA SER A 18 5.66 30.04 15.75
C SER A 18 6.84 29.82 16.68
N ALA A 19 6.60 30.21 17.92
CA ALA A 19 7.49 30.13 19.06
C ALA A 19 7.75 28.69 19.52
N GLU A 20 8.89 28.55 20.20
CA GLU A 20 9.44 27.36 20.84
C GLU A 20 8.46 26.71 21.83
N ASN A 21 8.32 25.38 21.74
CA ASN A 21 7.94 24.56 22.88
C ASN A 21 8.57 23.17 22.74
N THR A 22 9.77 23.01 23.30
CA THR A 22 10.53 21.75 23.31
C THR A 22 10.10 20.92 24.51
N ASN A 23 9.41 19.80 24.26
CA ASN A 23 9.32 18.69 25.20
C ASN A 23 9.77 17.41 24.48
N ASP A 24 11.05 17.10 24.62
CA ASP A 24 11.67 15.84 24.18
C ASP A 24 11.20 14.68 25.06
N ALA A 25 10.07 14.09 24.70
CA ALA A 25 9.70 12.76 25.18
C ALA A 25 10.33 11.71 24.25
N LYS A 26 11.35 11.01 24.75
CA LYS A 26 11.90 9.80 24.13
C LYS A 26 10.81 8.72 24.08
N PHE A 27 10.10 8.62 22.97
CA PHE A 27 9.23 7.48 22.68
C PHE A 27 10.10 6.34 22.11
N SER A 28 10.45 5.38 22.96
CA SER A 28 10.85 4.05 22.49
C SER A 28 9.59 3.23 22.24
N ALA A 29 9.36 2.79 21.00
CA ALA A 29 8.29 1.84 20.70
C ALA A 29 8.45 0.58 21.57
N THR A 30 7.38 0.13 22.21
CA THR A 30 7.41 -1.08 23.04
C THR A 30 7.46 -2.34 22.15
N PRO A 31 8.00 -3.46 22.66
CA PRO A 31 7.93 -4.74 21.96
C PRO A 31 6.51 -5.13 21.50
N GLU A 32 5.44 -4.74 22.21
CA GLU A 32 4.06 -4.96 21.75
C GLU A 32 3.69 -4.19 20.46
N GLN A 33 4.13 -2.95 20.29
CA GLN A 33 3.83 -2.18 19.06
C GLN A 33 4.50 -2.78 17.83
N LEU A 34 5.71 -3.33 18.02
CA LEU A 34 6.45 -4.05 16.98
C LEU A 34 5.86 -5.45 16.68
N ARG A 35 5.14 -6.03 17.65
CA ARG A 35 4.44 -7.31 17.50
C ARG A 35 3.13 -7.15 16.72
N GLU A 36 2.36 -6.08 16.99
CA GLU A 36 1.20 -5.74 16.16
C GLU A 36 1.60 -5.45 14.70
N GLU A 37 2.69 -4.74 14.41
CA GLU A 37 3.09 -4.46 13.01
C GLU A 37 3.70 -5.68 12.28
N GLY A 38 4.27 -6.65 13.01
CA GLY A 38 4.94 -7.82 12.44
C GLY A 38 4.11 -9.10 12.30
N GLU A 39 3.03 -9.25 13.07
CA GLU A 39 2.17 -10.44 13.03
C GLU A 39 1.07 -10.38 11.95
N LEU A 40 0.99 -9.28 11.18
CA LEU A 40 -0.15 -8.98 10.32
C LEU A 40 -0.09 -9.59 8.91
N CYS A 41 1.10 -9.87 8.39
CA CYS A 41 1.30 -10.45 7.06
C CYS A 41 1.38 -11.99 7.13
N GLY A 42 0.27 -12.64 7.46
CA GLY A 42 0.21 -14.10 7.36
C GLY A 42 0.54 -14.55 5.92
N ARG A 43 1.43 -15.53 5.79
CA ARG A 43 1.87 -16.10 4.51
C ARG A 43 0.65 -16.51 3.67
N PRO A 44 0.35 -15.89 2.50
CA PRO A 44 -0.36 -16.62 1.44
C PRO A 44 0.32 -17.98 1.32
N ARG A 45 -0.46 -19.06 1.28
CA ARG A 45 0.07 -20.33 0.75
C ARG A 45 0.74 -19.93 -0.55
N SER A 46 2.07 -19.98 -0.57
CA SER A 46 2.74 -20.21 -1.82
C SER A 46 1.96 -21.37 -2.44
N LEU A 47 1.53 -21.20 -3.68
CA LEU A 47 1.53 -22.37 -4.55
C LEU A 47 2.89 -22.98 -4.28
N GLU A 48 2.94 -24.08 -3.54
CA GLU A 48 4.14 -24.87 -3.36
C GLU A 48 4.61 -25.08 -4.78
N ARG A 49 5.59 -24.28 -5.22
CA ARG A 49 6.39 -24.67 -6.35
C ARG A 49 6.96 -25.97 -5.85
N LYS A 50 6.47 -27.07 -6.42
CA LYS A 50 7.04 -28.39 -6.21
C LYS A 50 8.53 -28.23 -6.44
N ASP A 51 9.29 -28.12 -5.35
CA ASP A 51 10.73 -28.22 -5.35
C ASP A 51 11.03 -29.65 -5.81
N GLY A 52 11.20 -29.82 -7.12
CA GLY A 52 11.23 -31.16 -7.69
C GLY A 52 11.31 -31.25 -9.21
N ILE A 53 11.33 -30.14 -9.94
CA ILE A 53 11.87 -30.12 -11.30
C ILE A 53 12.98 -29.09 -11.28
N ALA A 54 14.23 -29.54 -11.30
CA ALA A 54 15.35 -28.68 -11.65
C ALA A 54 15.09 -28.18 -13.08
N GLU A 55 14.38 -27.06 -13.20
CA GLU A 55 14.26 -26.36 -14.46
C GLU A 55 15.69 -26.05 -14.87
N ASN A 56 16.11 -26.67 -15.98
CA ASN A 56 17.37 -26.41 -16.63
C ASN A 56 17.29 -25.00 -17.22
N LYS A 57 17.32 -23.98 -16.36
CA LYS A 57 17.22 -22.58 -16.74
C LYS A 57 18.49 -22.26 -17.48
N GLN A 58 18.37 -22.09 -18.80
CA GLN A 58 19.45 -21.57 -19.61
C GLN A 58 19.98 -20.29 -18.96
N PRO A 59 21.31 -20.07 -18.94
CA PRO A 59 21.88 -18.85 -18.42
C PRO A 59 21.21 -17.64 -19.09
N LEU A 60 20.79 -16.65 -18.30
CA LEU A 60 20.23 -15.42 -18.82
C LEU A 60 21.22 -14.76 -19.79
N THR A 61 20.73 -14.27 -20.92
CA THR A 61 21.51 -13.42 -21.83
C THR A 61 21.93 -12.13 -21.12
N GLU A 62 22.94 -11.43 -21.65
CA GLU A 62 23.33 -10.12 -21.11
C GLU A 62 22.18 -9.11 -21.14
N SER A 63 21.37 -9.12 -22.21
CA SER A 63 20.17 -8.29 -22.30
C SER A 63 19.16 -8.63 -21.20
N GLN A 64 18.88 -9.91 -20.95
CA GLN A 64 17.94 -10.32 -19.89
C GLN A 64 18.44 -9.94 -18.48
N LYS A 65 19.74 -10.09 -18.22
CA LYS A 65 20.35 -9.61 -16.96
C LYS A 65 20.20 -8.09 -16.82
N PHE A 66 20.38 -7.36 -17.91
CA PHE A 66 20.22 -5.92 -17.96
C PHE A 66 18.76 -5.51 -17.70
N GLU A 67 17.81 -6.17 -18.36
CA GLU A 67 16.36 -5.95 -18.17
C GLU A 67 15.98 -6.14 -16.69
N GLN A 68 16.41 -7.23 -16.07
CA GLN A 68 16.13 -7.52 -14.65
C GLN A 68 16.75 -6.46 -13.73
N LYS A 69 18.00 -6.06 -13.98
CA LYS A 69 18.71 -5.06 -13.16
C LYS A 69 18.07 -3.67 -13.21
N HIS A 70 17.62 -3.25 -14.40
CA HIS A 70 17.18 -1.88 -14.64
C HIS A 70 15.65 -1.71 -14.69
N GLY A 71 14.89 -2.81 -14.75
CA GLY A 71 13.44 -2.77 -14.87
C GLY A 71 12.97 -2.19 -16.21
N VAL A 72 13.72 -2.43 -17.29
CA VAL A 72 13.40 -1.99 -18.65
C VAL A 72 13.36 -3.20 -19.57
N SER A 73 12.66 -3.11 -20.70
CA SER A 73 12.75 -4.08 -21.78
C SER A 73 13.84 -3.66 -22.77
N VAL A 74 14.54 -4.62 -23.37
CA VAL A 74 15.57 -4.40 -24.38
C VAL A 74 15.13 -5.08 -25.68
N GLU A 75 14.85 -4.29 -26.70
CA GLU A 75 14.50 -4.78 -28.03
C GLU A 75 15.64 -4.55 -29.01
N THR A 76 15.97 -5.54 -29.82
CA THR A 76 16.98 -5.39 -30.89
C THR A 76 16.29 -5.00 -32.19
N LYS A 77 16.64 -3.84 -32.74
CA LYS A 77 16.10 -3.35 -34.01
C LYS A 77 17.14 -2.60 -34.81
N ASP A 78 17.29 -2.94 -36.09
CA ASP A 78 18.18 -2.24 -37.04
C ASP A 78 19.63 -2.08 -36.54
N GLY A 79 20.18 -3.12 -35.89
CA GLY A 79 21.54 -3.11 -35.33
C GLY A 79 21.69 -2.30 -34.04
N LYS A 80 20.58 -1.91 -33.41
CA LYS A 80 20.53 -1.16 -32.14
C LYS A 80 19.77 -1.91 -31.05
N TYR A 81 20.13 -1.63 -29.80
CA TYR A 81 19.29 -1.93 -28.64
C TYR A 81 18.38 -0.72 -28.34
N LEU A 82 17.09 -0.97 -28.21
CA LEU A 82 16.07 -0.03 -27.77
C LEU A 82 15.70 -0.36 -26.33
N TYR A 83 15.85 0.59 -25.42
CA TYR A 83 15.55 0.41 -23.99
C TYR A 83 14.20 1.04 -23.69
N ILE A 84 13.21 0.21 -23.39
CA ILE A 84 11.80 0.59 -23.36
C ILE A 84 11.25 0.42 -21.94
N LEU A 85 10.49 1.41 -21.48
CA LEU A 85 9.71 1.35 -20.25
C LEU A 85 8.22 1.31 -20.58
N LYS A 86 7.51 0.28 -20.14
CA LYS A 86 6.06 0.12 -20.36
C LYS A 86 5.29 0.79 -19.23
N ILE A 87 4.79 2.00 -19.46
CA ILE A 87 4.18 2.84 -18.44
C ILE A 87 2.89 3.48 -18.94
N ASN A 88 1.84 3.47 -18.12
CA ASN A 88 0.54 4.07 -18.45
C ASN A 88 -0.08 3.52 -19.74
N GLY A 89 0.14 2.23 -20.01
CA GLY A 89 -0.29 1.51 -21.19
C GLY A 89 0.48 1.88 -22.46
N LEU A 90 1.61 2.58 -22.36
CA LEU A 90 2.43 3.03 -23.49
C LEU A 90 3.85 2.47 -23.39
N ASP A 91 4.43 2.14 -24.54
CA ASP A 91 5.84 1.77 -24.64
C ASP A 91 6.65 3.07 -24.82
N LYS A 92 7.42 3.44 -23.80
CA LYS A 92 8.27 4.64 -23.81
C LYS A 92 9.71 4.23 -24.07
N GLU A 93 10.22 4.55 -25.27
CA GLU A 93 11.66 4.49 -25.52
C GLU A 93 12.39 5.49 -24.61
N LEU A 94 13.32 4.99 -23.81
CA LEU A 94 14.16 5.80 -22.94
C LEU A 94 15.41 6.26 -23.66
N ILE A 95 16.11 5.31 -24.27
CA ILE A 95 17.37 5.49 -25.00
C ILE A 95 17.52 4.41 -26.08
N SER A 96 18.41 4.67 -27.04
CA SER A 96 18.85 3.70 -28.05
C SER A 96 20.38 3.70 -28.14
N THR A 97 20.98 2.51 -28.21
CA THR A 97 22.44 2.33 -28.35
C THR A 97 22.76 1.26 -29.39
N ASP A 98 24.03 1.14 -29.80
CA ASP A 98 24.43 0.09 -30.73
C ASP A 98 24.27 -1.31 -30.10
N ALA A 99 23.90 -2.31 -30.90
CA ALA A 99 23.68 -3.68 -30.42
C ALA A 99 25.00 -4.44 -30.17
N ASN A 100 25.86 -3.90 -29.29
CA ASN A 100 27.15 -4.45 -28.91
C ASN A 100 27.48 -4.15 -27.44
N PRO A 101 28.55 -4.74 -26.85
CA PRO A 101 28.89 -4.53 -25.43
C PRO A 101 29.11 -3.06 -25.03
N LYS A 102 29.74 -2.25 -25.90
CA LYS A 102 29.92 -0.81 -25.65
C LYS A 102 28.59 -0.06 -25.62
N GLY A 103 27.62 -0.50 -26.41
CA GLY A 103 26.26 0.02 -26.39
C GLY A 103 25.54 -0.29 -25.07
N ILE A 104 25.79 -1.46 -24.47
CA ILE A 104 25.27 -1.82 -23.13
C ILE A 104 25.91 -0.94 -22.05
N GLU A 105 27.23 -0.77 -22.05
CA GLU A 105 27.93 0.13 -21.11
C GLU A 105 27.42 1.57 -21.20
N LYS A 106 27.24 2.07 -22.43
CA LYS A 106 26.64 3.39 -22.67
C LYS A 106 25.21 3.46 -22.10
N ALA A 107 24.41 2.42 -22.30
CA ALA A 107 23.06 2.36 -21.76
C ALA A 107 23.04 2.37 -20.23
N GLU A 108 23.96 1.66 -19.56
CA GLU A 108 24.06 1.72 -18.09
C GLU A 108 24.30 3.14 -17.59
N ALA A 109 25.22 3.88 -18.22
CA ALA A 109 25.55 5.24 -17.84
C ALA A 109 24.36 6.21 -18.03
N GLU A 110 23.67 6.12 -19.18
CA GLU A 110 22.51 6.95 -19.49
C GLU A 110 21.31 6.62 -18.58
N LEU A 111 21.01 5.33 -18.35
CA LEU A 111 19.93 4.95 -17.42
C LEU A 111 20.26 5.36 -15.97
N ALA A 112 21.53 5.31 -15.55
CA ALA A 112 21.94 5.81 -14.25
C ALA A 112 21.73 7.33 -14.12
N LYS A 113 21.94 8.09 -15.20
CA LYS A 113 21.64 9.52 -15.26
C LYS A 113 20.14 9.78 -15.15
N LEU A 114 19.31 9.12 -15.98
CA LEU A 114 17.85 9.24 -15.94
C LEU A 114 17.29 8.87 -14.56
N LYS A 115 17.85 7.84 -13.92
CA LYS A 115 17.47 7.45 -12.55
C LYS A 115 17.73 8.58 -11.55
N ARG A 116 18.92 9.20 -11.57
CA ARG A 116 19.28 10.30 -10.66
C ARG A 116 18.39 11.52 -10.88
N GLU A 117 18.15 11.90 -12.13
CA GLU A 117 17.25 13.01 -12.48
C GLU A 117 15.84 12.74 -11.96
N LYS A 118 15.32 11.52 -12.18
CA LYS A 118 14.00 11.13 -11.70
C LYS A 118 13.88 11.15 -10.17
N ILE A 119 14.89 10.65 -9.45
CA ILE A 119 14.93 10.75 -7.99
C ILE A 119 14.87 12.21 -7.56
N ALA A 120 15.75 13.06 -8.10
CA ALA A 120 15.80 14.47 -7.74
C ALA A 120 14.47 15.20 -8.01
N ASP A 121 13.80 14.92 -9.12
CA ASP A 121 12.49 15.48 -9.45
C ASP A 121 11.43 15.05 -8.43
N LEU A 122 11.36 13.77 -8.07
CA LEU A 122 10.38 13.26 -7.11
C LEU A 122 10.63 13.79 -5.70
N GLU A 123 11.89 13.84 -5.26
CA GLU A 123 12.26 14.42 -3.97
C GLU A 123 11.88 15.90 -3.90
N LYS A 124 12.08 16.64 -5.00
CA LYS A 124 11.73 18.07 -5.07
C LYS A 124 10.21 18.31 -5.07
N ILE A 125 9.47 17.57 -5.90
CA ILE A 125 8.02 17.80 -6.10
C ILE A 125 7.22 17.29 -4.90
N PHE A 126 7.56 16.10 -4.40
CA PHE A 126 6.76 15.39 -3.40
C PHE A 126 7.38 15.37 -2.00
N LYS A 127 8.59 15.92 -1.82
CA LYS A 127 9.37 15.90 -0.57
C LYS A 127 9.69 14.50 -0.03
N VAL A 128 9.54 13.48 -0.86
CA VAL A 128 9.91 12.09 -0.53
C VAL A 128 11.43 11.93 -0.57
N SER A 129 11.93 10.77 -0.17
CA SER A 129 13.35 10.41 -0.40
C SER A 129 13.49 8.92 -0.63
N PHE A 130 14.62 8.50 -1.21
CA PHE A 130 14.85 7.12 -1.60
C PHE A 130 16.12 6.55 -0.96
N SER A 131 16.13 5.24 -0.73
CA SER A 131 17.32 4.54 -0.25
C SER A 131 18.45 4.55 -1.27
N LYS A 132 19.69 4.43 -0.77
CA LYS A 132 20.91 4.31 -1.58
C LYS A 132 21.44 2.88 -1.59
N ASP A 133 22.30 2.58 -2.56
CA ASP A 133 22.98 1.28 -2.64
C ASP A 133 23.81 1.00 -1.39
N GLY A 134 23.53 -0.12 -0.72
CA GLY A 134 24.26 -0.58 0.46
C GLY A 134 23.87 0.13 1.76
N GLU A 135 22.81 0.93 1.78
CA GLU A 135 22.35 1.64 2.98
C GLU A 135 21.84 0.66 4.03
N ASP A 136 22.39 0.71 5.25
CA ASP A 136 21.93 -0.12 6.38
C ASP A 136 20.57 0.37 6.88
N ILE A 137 19.58 -0.51 7.06
CA ILE A 137 18.20 -0.11 7.39
C ILE A 137 17.84 -0.47 8.82
N VAL A 138 17.70 -1.77 9.07
CA VAL A 138 17.23 -2.34 10.33
C VAL A 138 17.69 -3.79 10.40
N LYS A 139 17.75 -4.37 11.61
CA LYS A 139 17.98 -5.81 11.75
C LYS A 139 16.73 -6.59 11.34
N GLN A 140 16.93 -7.60 10.50
CA GLN A 140 15.90 -8.54 10.08
C GLN A 140 15.21 -9.18 11.28
N TRP A 141 13.91 -9.39 11.18
CA TRP A 141 13.17 -10.21 12.12
C TRP A 141 13.22 -11.67 11.71
N VAL A 142 13.63 -12.54 12.62
CA VAL A 142 13.75 -13.98 12.41
C VAL A 142 12.86 -14.68 13.41
N GLN A 143 11.87 -15.43 12.91
CA GLN A 143 11.03 -16.27 13.75
C GLN A 143 11.78 -17.55 14.10
N LYS A 144 11.76 -17.91 15.38
CA LYS A 144 12.29 -19.18 15.92
C LYS A 144 11.25 -20.29 15.85
N ASP A 145 11.69 -21.52 16.10
CA ASP A 145 10.84 -22.70 16.12
C ASP A 145 9.75 -22.63 17.22
N ASP A 146 10.02 -21.92 18.31
CA ASP A 146 9.07 -21.64 19.40
C ASP A 146 8.12 -20.47 19.10
N CYS A 147 8.09 -20.00 17.84
CA CYS A 147 7.33 -18.84 17.36
C CYS A 147 7.75 -17.49 17.95
N SER A 148 8.78 -17.43 18.80
CA SER A 148 9.34 -16.15 19.25
C SER A 148 10.15 -15.48 18.15
N TRP A 149 10.36 -14.16 18.27
CA TRP A 149 11.08 -13.36 17.30
C TRP A 149 12.44 -12.90 17.84
N GLU A 150 13.47 -12.96 17.01
CA GLU A 150 14.77 -12.35 17.29
C GLU A 150 15.25 -11.44 16.17
N ARG A 151 16.28 -10.64 16.48
CA ARG A 151 16.94 -9.76 15.53
C ARG A 151 18.10 -10.48 14.86
N GLY A 152 17.98 -10.73 13.56
CA GLY A 152 19.01 -11.29 12.70
C GLY A 152 19.98 -10.23 12.16
N ASN A 153 20.42 -10.45 10.92
CA ASN A 153 21.42 -9.60 10.25
C ASN A 153 20.89 -8.20 9.94
N MET A 154 21.80 -7.24 9.83
CA MET A 154 21.48 -5.91 9.30
C MET A 154 21.02 -6.05 7.84
N ILE A 155 19.81 -5.60 7.55
CA ILE A 155 19.28 -5.51 6.20
C ILE A 155 19.90 -4.30 5.52
N LYS A 156 20.30 -4.48 4.27
CA LYS A 156 20.71 -3.39 3.40
C LYS A 156 19.61 -3.06 2.40
N ALA A 157 19.57 -1.82 1.97
CA ALA A 157 18.77 -1.39 0.84
C ALA A 157 19.62 -1.17 -0.41
N ARG A 158 18.94 -1.10 -1.54
CA ARG A 158 19.45 -0.62 -2.82
C ARG A 158 18.76 0.67 -3.23
N SER A 159 19.30 1.33 -4.23
CA SER A 159 18.57 2.36 -4.97
C SER A 159 17.41 1.73 -5.77
N PRO A 160 16.29 2.43 -5.94
CA PRO A 160 15.23 1.97 -6.84
C PRO A 160 15.70 1.93 -8.29
N ASN A 161 15.03 1.12 -9.11
CA ASN A 161 15.17 1.17 -10.57
C ASN A 161 14.14 2.15 -11.19
N LEU A 162 14.19 2.35 -12.52
CA LEU A 162 13.33 3.32 -13.21
C LEU A 162 11.85 2.92 -13.24
N ALA A 163 11.55 1.62 -13.30
CA ALA A 163 10.18 1.11 -13.22
C ALA A 163 9.55 1.40 -11.85
N GLU A 164 10.30 1.14 -10.79
CA GLU A 164 9.87 1.41 -9.40
C GLU A 164 9.60 2.91 -9.18
N LEU A 165 10.54 3.78 -9.59
CA LEU A 165 10.36 5.23 -9.51
C LEU A 165 9.14 5.72 -10.29
N SER A 166 8.85 5.12 -11.43
CA SER A 166 7.73 5.48 -12.28
C SER A 166 6.38 5.04 -11.70
N GLY A 167 6.32 3.85 -11.11
CA GLY A 167 5.11 3.37 -10.42
C GLY A 167 4.81 4.20 -9.18
N ILE A 168 5.87 4.55 -8.41
CA ILE A 168 5.76 5.43 -7.25
C ILE A 168 5.30 6.82 -7.66
N GLU A 169 5.85 7.41 -8.73
CA GLU A 169 5.38 8.70 -9.25
C GLU A 169 3.88 8.68 -9.55
N ALA A 170 3.41 7.67 -10.29
CA ALA A 170 1.99 7.54 -10.63
C ALA A 170 1.10 7.51 -9.37
N SER A 171 1.56 6.84 -8.32
CA SER A 171 0.89 6.82 -7.03
C SER A 171 0.94 8.17 -6.31
N LEU A 172 2.10 8.82 -6.24
CA LEU A 172 2.31 10.08 -5.52
C LEU A 172 1.43 11.23 -6.02
N TYR A 173 1.17 11.31 -7.34
CA TYR A 173 0.23 12.32 -7.87
C TYR A 173 -1.18 12.17 -7.33
N ARG A 174 -1.63 10.94 -7.04
CA ARG A 174 -2.98 10.64 -6.58
C ARG A 174 -3.07 10.43 -5.07
N ALA A 175 -1.97 10.09 -4.41
CA ALA A 175 -1.95 9.82 -2.98
C ALA A 175 -1.92 11.10 -2.13
N GLN A 176 -1.78 12.28 -2.74
CA GLN A 176 -1.69 13.53 -1.99
C GLN A 176 -2.85 13.73 -1.00
N PRO A 177 -2.57 14.17 0.24
CA PRO A 177 -1.27 14.56 0.79
C PRO A 177 -0.54 13.44 1.55
N SER A 178 -0.98 12.18 1.45
CA SER A 178 -0.54 11.09 2.32
C SER A 178 0.92 10.68 2.14
N GLN A 179 1.64 11.20 1.16
CA GLN A 179 3.09 11.06 1.08
C GLN A 179 3.85 11.94 2.08
N LEU A 180 3.16 12.85 2.76
CA LEU A 180 3.75 13.77 3.73
C LEU A 180 3.36 13.39 5.16
N THR A 181 4.21 13.78 6.11
CA THR A 181 3.85 13.93 7.51
C THR A 181 2.71 14.94 7.66
N MET A 182 1.98 14.84 8.77
CA MET A 182 0.82 15.69 9.05
C MET A 182 1.11 17.20 8.99
N ASP A 183 2.28 17.63 9.49
CA ASP A 183 2.74 19.02 9.42
C ASP A 183 3.17 19.44 8.00
N GLY A 184 3.32 18.49 7.08
CA GLY A 184 3.76 18.68 5.71
C GLY A 184 5.23 19.06 5.56
N SER A 185 6.01 18.92 6.62
CA SER A 185 7.43 19.29 6.64
C SER A 185 8.29 18.25 5.91
N GLN A 186 7.92 16.96 6.01
CA GLN A 186 8.72 15.85 5.53
C GLN A 186 7.87 14.84 4.74
N GLY A 187 8.43 14.27 3.67
CA GLY A 187 7.81 13.15 2.98
C GLY A 187 8.31 11.79 3.45
N VAL A 188 7.52 10.75 3.17
CA VAL A 188 7.89 9.35 3.42
C VAL A 188 9.19 8.98 2.71
N LYS A 189 9.97 8.09 3.32
CA LYS A 189 11.17 7.52 2.70
C LYS A 189 10.91 6.13 2.15
N PHE A 190 11.24 5.90 0.89
CA PHE A 190 11.11 4.60 0.25
C PHE A 190 12.43 3.82 0.33
N TYR A 191 12.36 2.62 0.88
CA TYR A 191 13.48 1.68 0.98
C TYR A 191 13.23 0.47 0.09
N PHE A 192 14.26 0.03 -0.64
CA PHE A 192 14.21 -1.17 -1.48
C PHE A 192 15.14 -2.21 -0.91
N LEU A 193 14.59 -3.15 -0.15
CA LEU A 193 15.40 -4.07 0.65
C LEU A 193 16.11 -5.09 -0.23
N THR A 194 17.32 -5.50 0.17
CA THR A 194 18.08 -6.59 -0.46
C THR A 194 17.88 -7.93 0.25
N GLN A 195 17.26 -7.92 1.44
CA GLN A 195 16.83 -9.09 2.20
C GLN A 195 15.45 -8.82 2.79
N HIS A 196 14.69 -9.88 3.04
CA HIS A 196 13.35 -9.73 3.58
C HIS A 196 13.34 -9.08 4.97
N TYR A 197 12.38 -8.21 5.28
CA TYR A 197 12.23 -7.59 6.59
C TYR A 197 11.92 -8.63 7.68
N TYR A 198 10.92 -9.46 7.40
CA TYR A 198 10.63 -10.69 8.13
C TYR A 198 11.14 -11.88 7.33
N LYS A 199 12.01 -12.70 7.92
CA LYS A 199 12.64 -13.81 7.21
C LYS A 199 11.56 -14.79 6.68
N HIS A 200 11.60 -15.08 5.39
CA HIS A 200 10.62 -15.92 4.67
C HIS A 200 9.21 -15.35 4.53
N ASP A 201 9.03 -14.06 4.81
CA ASP A 201 7.79 -13.38 4.48
C ASP A 201 7.70 -13.12 2.96
N VAL A 202 6.48 -12.93 2.50
CA VAL A 202 6.08 -12.76 1.11
C VAL A 202 5.24 -11.48 0.91
N ALA A 203 5.19 -10.61 1.91
CA ALA A 203 4.65 -9.26 1.75
C ALA A 203 5.33 -8.54 0.58
N LEU A 204 4.61 -7.59 -0.03
CA LEU A 204 5.14 -6.79 -1.13
C LEU A 204 5.86 -5.55 -0.61
N ALA A 205 5.29 -4.92 0.42
CA ALA A 205 5.87 -3.80 1.11
C ALA A 205 5.34 -3.73 2.55
N TYR A 206 5.94 -2.84 3.34
CA TYR A 206 5.47 -2.47 4.67
C TYR A 206 5.54 -0.96 4.83
N HIS A 207 4.47 -0.37 5.32
CA HIS A 207 4.53 0.93 5.95
C HIS A 207 5.17 0.82 7.34
N ILE A 208 6.18 1.63 7.58
CA ILE A 208 6.92 1.71 8.85
C ILE A 208 6.67 3.09 9.45
N GLN A 209 6.08 3.12 10.65
CA GLN A 209 5.76 4.38 11.32
C GLN A 209 7.03 5.22 11.60
N GLN A 210 8.11 4.56 12.02
CA GLN A 210 9.41 5.19 12.30
C GLN A 210 10.56 4.30 11.86
N ASP A 211 11.33 4.75 10.87
CA ASP A 211 12.59 4.14 10.49
C ASP A 211 13.71 4.46 11.50
N LYS A 212 14.94 4.01 11.21
CA LYS A 212 16.12 4.28 12.06
C LYS A 212 16.43 5.76 12.30
N ASN A 213 15.86 6.66 11.49
CA ASN A 213 16.00 8.11 11.59
C ASN A 213 14.70 8.79 12.07
N TYR A 214 13.77 8.02 12.64
CA TYR A 214 12.47 8.49 13.11
C TYR A 214 11.59 9.09 12.01
N ARG A 215 11.73 8.62 10.77
CA ARG A 215 10.91 9.03 9.63
C ARG A 215 9.88 7.97 9.29
N GLN A 216 8.70 8.38 8.86
CA GLN A 216 7.77 7.48 8.18
C GLN A 216 8.42 6.93 6.91
N ALA A 217 8.27 5.63 6.70
CA ALA A 217 8.94 4.94 5.61
C ALA A 217 8.09 3.83 5.01
N ILE A 218 8.44 3.45 3.79
CA ILE A 218 7.85 2.29 3.10
C ILE A 218 8.99 1.38 2.68
N TYR A 219 8.96 0.14 3.14
CA TYR A 219 9.96 -0.88 2.84
C TYR A 219 9.41 -1.82 1.76
N PHE A 220 9.92 -1.72 0.54
CA PHE A 220 9.64 -2.70 -0.51
C PHE A 220 10.51 -3.94 -0.33
N GLU A 221 9.86 -5.10 -0.32
CA GLU A 221 10.51 -6.39 -0.14
C GLU A 221 11.35 -6.79 -1.37
N PRO A 222 12.43 -7.58 -1.20
CA PRO A 222 13.24 -8.03 -2.32
C PRO A 222 12.40 -8.80 -3.33
N GLY A 223 12.54 -8.46 -4.61
CA GLY A 223 11.78 -9.10 -5.69
C GLY A 223 10.29 -8.74 -5.74
N ALA A 224 9.76 -7.96 -4.78
CA ALA A 224 8.34 -7.62 -4.72
C ALA A 224 7.81 -6.97 -6.00
N ASN A 225 8.65 -6.18 -6.68
CA ASN A 225 8.29 -5.45 -7.90
C ASN A 225 8.71 -6.15 -9.20
N GLU A 226 9.41 -7.29 -9.13
CA GLU A 226 9.91 -7.97 -10.32
C GLU A 226 8.75 -8.51 -11.18
N GLY A 227 8.72 -8.09 -12.45
CA GLY A 227 7.68 -8.51 -13.41
C GLY A 227 6.27 -7.96 -13.12
N LYS A 228 6.12 -7.05 -12.15
CA LYS A 228 4.84 -6.38 -11.91
C LYS A 228 4.58 -5.29 -12.97
N PRO A 229 3.30 -5.04 -13.32
CA PRO A 229 2.95 -3.84 -14.07
C PRO A 229 3.37 -2.59 -13.30
N ILE A 230 3.86 -1.56 -14.01
CA ILE A 230 4.27 -0.30 -13.37
C ILE A 230 3.03 0.46 -12.87
N THR A 231 1.99 0.57 -13.70
CA THR A 231 0.73 1.26 -13.39
C THR A 231 -0.47 0.32 -13.50
N GLU A 232 -1.62 0.71 -12.93
CA GLU A 232 -2.88 -0.05 -13.08
C GLU A 232 -3.32 -0.16 -14.55
N LYS A 233 -3.01 0.85 -15.37
CA LYS A 233 -3.31 0.80 -16.81
C LYS A 233 -2.46 -0.25 -17.53
N ASP A 234 -1.25 -0.52 -17.05
CA ASP A 234 -0.42 -1.62 -17.55
C ASP A 234 -0.97 -2.98 -17.08
N ALA A 235 -1.47 -3.06 -15.84
CA ALA A 235 -2.07 -4.27 -15.28
C ALA A 235 -3.32 -4.72 -16.06
N ASP A 236 -4.19 -3.77 -16.41
CA ASP A 236 -5.40 -4.03 -17.20
C ASP A 236 -5.08 -4.68 -18.56
N ARG A 237 -3.98 -4.28 -19.22
CA ARG A 237 -3.55 -4.87 -20.51
C ARG A 237 -3.08 -6.32 -20.37
N MET A 238 -2.59 -6.71 -19.19
CA MET A 238 -2.07 -8.05 -18.97
C MET A 238 -3.16 -9.10 -18.71
N GLY A 239 -4.43 -8.69 -18.58
CA GLY A 239 -5.57 -9.60 -18.35
C GLY A 239 -5.51 -10.36 -17.01
N LYS A 240 -4.57 -9.99 -16.13
CA LYS A 240 -4.37 -10.63 -14.83
C LYS A 240 -5.03 -9.76 -13.77
N HIS A 241 -6.32 -10.01 -13.50
CA HIS A 241 -7.11 -9.32 -12.47
C HIS A 241 -6.56 -9.44 -11.02
N GLN A 242 -5.41 -10.07 -10.80
CA GLN A 242 -4.84 -10.36 -9.48
C GLN A 242 -3.44 -9.80 -9.23
N LEU A 243 -2.79 -9.13 -10.20
CA LEU A 243 -1.48 -8.52 -9.94
C LEU A 243 -1.64 -7.05 -9.56
N TYR A 244 -1.37 -6.74 -8.28
CA TYR A 244 -1.12 -5.34 -7.88
C TYR A 244 0.04 -4.79 -8.69
N SER A 245 -0.18 -3.65 -9.35
CA SER A 245 0.88 -2.85 -9.95
C SER A 245 1.78 -2.23 -8.88
N ILE A 246 2.96 -1.74 -9.27
CA ILE A 246 3.83 -0.98 -8.35
C ILE A 246 3.09 0.27 -7.83
N GLU A 247 2.33 0.93 -8.71
CA GLU A 247 1.44 2.04 -8.34
C GLU A 247 0.46 1.65 -7.23
N ALA A 248 -0.23 0.52 -7.37
CA ALA A 248 -1.22 0.05 -6.40
C ALA A 248 -0.60 -0.32 -5.05
N VAL A 249 0.52 -1.05 -5.04
CA VAL A 249 1.25 -1.36 -3.80
C VAL A 249 1.68 -0.07 -3.11
N THR A 250 2.29 0.87 -3.85
CA THR A 250 2.72 2.15 -3.27
C THR A 250 1.53 2.91 -2.69
N HIS A 251 0.38 2.89 -3.38
CA HIS A 251 -0.80 3.60 -2.91
C HIS A 251 -1.38 2.98 -1.65
N HIS A 252 -1.42 1.66 -1.55
CA HIS A 252 -1.80 0.93 -0.35
C HIS A 252 -0.96 1.38 0.85
N GLU A 253 0.37 1.34 0.72
CA GLU A 253 1.26 1.73 1.82
C GLU A 253 1.12 3.22 2.20
N LEU A 254 0.87 4.09 1.22
CA LEU A 254 0.58 5.50 1.49
C LEU A 254 -0.76 5.71 2.22
N MET A 255 -1.72 4.80 2.09
CA MET A 255 -2.95 4.86 2.90
C MET A 255 -2.69 4.51 4.37
N HIS A 256 -1.72 3.66 4.68
CA HIS A 256 -1.27 3.51 6.07
C HIS A 256 -0.68 4.81 6.60
N ASN A 257 0.06 5.55 5.77
CA ASN A 257 0.54 6.87 6.19
C ASN A 257 -0.61 7.87 6.41
N ALA A 258 -1.65 7.81 5.58
CA ALA A 258 -2.87 8.61 5.76
C ALA A 258 -3.56 8.31 7.11
N GLN A 259 -3.62 7.04 7.52
CA GLN A 259 -4.15 6.62 8.81
C GLN A 259 -3.33 7.22 9.96
N GLN A 260 -2.00 7.19 9.85
CA GLN A 260 -1.11 7.78 10.85
C GLN A 260 -1.28 9.29 10.93
N ASN A 261 -1.42 9.98 9.80
CA ASN A 261 -1.69 11.41 9.76
C ASN A 261 -2.98 11.77 10.52
N LEU A 262 -3.98 10.88 10.56
CA LEU A 262 -5.21 11.07 11.33
C LEU A 262 -5.22 10.34 12.69
N ASN A 263 -4.05 10.05 13.25
CA ASN A 263 -3.85 9.50 14.61
C ASN A 263 -4.53 8.14 14.86
N TRP A 264 -4.59 7.26 13.84
CA TRP A 264 -5.08 5.89 14.01
C TRP A 264 -4.19 5.04 14.93
N ASN A 265 -2.99 5.51 15.28
CA ASN A 265 -2.17 4.92 16.34
C ASN A 265 -2.77 5.12 17.74
N THR A 266 -3.74 6.02 17.92
CA THR A 266 -4.46 6.16 19.19
C THR A 266 -5.62 5.16 19.27
N PRO A 267 -5.83 4.45 20.40
CA PRO A 267 -6.91 3.47 20.52
C PRO A 267 -8.29 4.02 20.16
N LYS A 268 -8.58 5.27 20.56
CA LYS A 268 -9.86 5.93 20.31
C LYS A 268 -10.15 6.14 18.82
N GLU A 269 -9.20 6.68 18.05
CA GLU A 269 -9.42 6.89 16.62
C GLU A 269 -9.37 5.55 15.86
N LYS A 270 -8.48 4.63 16.25
CA LYS A 270 -8.42 3.27 15.69
C LYS A 270 -9.78 2.57 15.81
N GLU A 271 -10.37 2.58 17.01
CA GLU A 271 -11.68 1.99 17.28
C GLU A 271 -12.80 2.68 16.49
N LYS A 272 -12.82 4.02 16.47
CA LYS A 272 -13.83 4.79 15.73
C LYS A 272 -13.87 4.39 14.25
N TRP A 273 -12.70 4.30 13.60
CA TRP A 273 -12.63 3.90 12.20
C TRP A 273 -12.89 2.41 12.01
N ALA A 274 -12.35 1.55 12.88
CA ALA A 274 -12.64 0.12 12.86
C ALA A 274 -14.15 -0.16 12.87
N ARG A 275 -14.91 0.51 13.75
CA ARG A 275 -16.38 0.37 13.82
C ARG A 275 -17.08 0.77 12.52
N LYS A 276 -16.64 1.84 11.85
CA LYS A 276 -17.17 2.24 10.54
C LYS A 276 -16.92 1.19 9.45
N LEU A 277 -15.85 0.43 9.60
CA LEU A 277 -15.42 -0.63 8.69
C LEU A 277 -16.02 -2.00 9.06
N GLY A 278 -16.89 -2.07 10.07
CA GLY A 278 -17.50 -3.33 10.52
C GLY A 278 -16.62 -4.14 11.46
N TRP A 279 -15.64 -3.53 12.11
CA TRP A 279 -14.74 -4.17 13.07
C TRP A 279 -15.01 -3.69 14.50
N LEU A 280 -14.86 -4.60 15.46
CA LEU A 280 -14.99 -4.33 16.89
C LEU A 280 -13.68 -4.74 17.59
N PRO A 281 -13.15 -3.90 18.48
CA PRO A 281 -12.06 -4.34 19.36
C PRO A 281 -12.61 -5.33 20.39
N TYR A 282 -11.83 -6.36 20.68
CA TYR A 282 -12.05 -7.32 21.75
C TYR A 282 -10.74 -7.50 22.50
N GLU A 283 -10.71 -7.10 23.76
CA GLU A 283 -9.56 -7.36 24.63
C GLU A 283 -9.63 -8.80 25.14
N ASP A 284 -8.62 -9.62 24.82
CA ASP A 284 -8.55 -10.97 25.36
C ASP A 284 -8.35 -10.91 26.88
N PRO A 285 -9.24 -11.49 27.69
CA PRO A 285 -9.18 -11.35 29.14
C PRO A 285 -7.94 -12.03 29.77
N ASN A 286 -7.24 -12.89 29.04
CA ASN A 286 -6.06 -13.59 29.55
C ASN A 286 -4.75 -12.89 29.15
N THR A 287 -4.68 -12.38 27.91
CA THR A 287 -3.45 -11.75 27.40
C THR A 287 -3.49 -10.23 27.41
N HIS A 288 -4.67 -9.63 27.60
CA HIS A 288 -4.94 -8.20 27.44
C HIS A 288 -4.61 -7.65 26.03
N GLU A 289 -4.40 -8.53 25.06
CA GLU A 289 -4.18 -8.15 23.67
C GLU A 289 -5.51 -7.78 23.01
N THR A 290 -5.50 -6.70 22.22
CA THR A 290 -6.68 -6.32 21.42
C THR A 290 -6.74 -7.17 20.16
N LYS A 291 -7.76 -8.02 20.07
CA LYS A 291 -8.14 -8.76 18.87
C LYS A 291 -9.24 -8.00 18.13
N TRP A 292 -9.25 -8.10 16.81
CA TRP A 292 -10.28 -7.46 15.97
C TRP A 292 -11.34 -8.48 15.56
N LEU A 293 -12.58 -8.25 15.98
CA LEU A 293 -13.74 -9.03 15.55
C LEU A 293 -14.40 -8.34 14.36
N PHE A 294 -14.63 -9.09 13.30
CA PHE A 294 -15.30 -8.62 12.09
C PHE A 294 -16.79 -8.95 12.14
N THR A 295 -17.63 -8.00 11.78
CA THR A 295 -19.09 -8.07 11.97
C THR A 295 -19.79 -8.51 10.68
N GLY A 296 -20.62 -9.54 10.78
CA GLY A 296 -21.51 -10.03 9.73
C GLY A 296 -22.82 -9.25 9.64
N LYS A 297 -23.56 -9.46 8.55
CA LYS A 297 -24.85 -8.80 8.25
C LYS A 297 -25.94 -9.08 9.30
N LYS A 298 -25.84 -10.17 10.06
CA LYS A 298 -26.80 -10.53 11.12
C LYS A 298 -26.17 -10.41 12.52
N ASP A 299 -25.25 -9.46 12.67
CA ASP A 299 -24.49 -9.22 13.91
C ASP A 299 -23.68 -10.44 14.38
N GLU A 300 -23.37 -11.36 13.46
CA GLU A 300 -22.42 -12.45 13.68
C GLU A 300 -21.01 -11.87 13.83
N LEU A 301 -20.17 -12.49 14.66
CA LEU A 301 -18.79 -12.05 14.85
C LEU A 301 -17.82 -13.11 14.33
N TYR A 302 -16.76 -12.64 13.68
CA TYR A 302 -15.70 -13.49 13.16
C TYR A 302 -14.35 -12.95 13.59
N ARG A 303 -13.38 -13.83 13.84
CA ARG A 303 -11.98 -13.41 14.00
C ARG A 303 -11.07 -14.29 13.17
N ARG A 304 -9.95 -13.73 12.73
CA ARG A 304 -8.90 -14.50 12.05
C ARG A 304 -8.15 -15.32 13.09
N ASP A 305 -7.92 -16.60 12.80
CA ASP A 305 -6.96 -17.40 13.56
C ASP A 305 -5.53 -16.95 13.21
N GLN A 306 -4.82 -16.44 14.22
CA GLN A 306 -3.41 -16.05 14.11
C GLN A 306 -2.50 -17.05 14.85
N ASP A 307 -3.05 -17.96 15.66
CA ASP A 307 -2.29 -18.80 16.59
C ASP A 307 -1.65 -20.00 15.88
N HIS A 308 -2.01 -20.28 14.62
CA HIS A 308 -1.48 -21.41 13.85
C HIS A 308 -0.69 -20.92 12.64
N CYS A 309 0.62 -20.76 12.85
CA CYS A 309 1.64 -20.32 11.88
C CYS A 309 1.71 -21.13 10.56
N LYS A 310 0.93 -22.21 10.42
CA LYS A 310 0.93 -23.10 9.24
C LYS A 310 -0.40 -23.15 8.48
N ASP A 311 -1.53 -22.77 9.11
CA ASP A 311 -2.87 -22.79 8.51
C ASP A 311 -3.48 -21.39 8.44
N ALA A 312 -2.65 -20.42 8.02
CA ALA A 312 -3.02 -19.03 7.86
C ALA A 312 -4.31 -18.90 7.02
N PHE A 313 -5.22 -18.04 7.49
CA PHE A 313 -6.50 -17.61 6.87
C PHE A 313 -7.77 -18.40 7.18
N ASN A 314 -7.81 -19.18 8.25
CA ASN A 314 -9.10 -19.63 8.77
C ASN A 314 -9.74 -18.53 9.62
N TRP A 315 -10.97 -18.17 9.28
CA TRP A 315 -11.81 -17.31 10.10
C TRP A 315 -12.68 -18.17 11.00
N CYS A 316 -12.82 -17.79 12.26
CA CYS A 316 -13.62 -18.53 13.24
C CYS A 316 -14.87 -17.75 13.63
N ALA A 317 -15.97 -18.46 13.89
CA ALA A 317 -17.13 -17.87 14.58
C ALA A 317 -16.75 -17.41 15.99
N CYS A 318 -17.30 -16.28 16.39
CA CYS A 318 -17.19 -15.74 17.73
C CYS A 318 -18.56 -15.41 18.30
N GLY A 319 -18.72 -15.66 19.59
CA GLY A 319 -19.88 -15.21 20.35
C GLY A 319 -19.82 -13.72 20.68
N LYS A 320 -20.88 -13.23 21.32
CA LYS A 320 -21.05 -11.80 21.70
C LYS A 320 -19.91 -11.23 22.56
N HIS A 321 -19.16 -12.11 23.22
CA HIS A 321 -18.02 -11.76 24.06
C HIS A 321 -16.67 -12.10 23.41
N GLY A 322 -16.59 -12.27 22.09
CA GLY A 322 -15.33 -12.52 21.37
C GLY A 322 -14.70 -13.91 21.55
N GLY A 323 -15.25 -14.74 22.44
CA GLY A 323 -14.91 -16.16 22.58
C GLY A 323 -15.30 -16.97 21.34
N LEU A 324 -14.53 -18.02 21.04
CA LEU A 324 -14.78 -18.90 19.89
C LEU A 324 -16.07 -19.72 20.07
N GLU A 325 -16.79 -19.97 18.98
CA GLU A 325 -17.99 -20.82 18.97
C GLU A 325 -17.83 -21.99 18.00
N ASN A 326 -18.46 -23.13 18.31
CA ASN A 326 -18.57 -24.29 17.42
C ASN A 326 -19.80 -24.22 16.49
N GLU A 327 -20.08 -25.30 15.75
CA GLU A 327 -21.22 -25.37 14.83
C GLU A 327 -22.60 -25.22 15.49
N GLN A 328 -22.71 -25.50 16.80
CA GLN A 328 -23.93 -25.35 17.58
C GLN A 328 -24.06 -23.97 18.25
N GLY A 329 -23.08 -23.07 18.06
CA GLY A 329 -23.03 -21.77 18.75
C GLY A 329 -22.60 -21.87 20.21
N SER A 330 -22.03 -23.01 20.63
CA SER A 330 -21.51 -23.20 21.99
C SER A 330 -20.06 -22.72 22.07
N GLY A 331 -19.71 -22.05 23.16
CA GLY A 331 -18.35 -21.56 23.40
C GLY A 331 -17.31 -22.69 23.48
N VAL A 332 -16.15 -22.49 22.84
CA VAL A 332 -15.02 -23.43 22.86
C VAL A 332 -13.71 -22.73 23.18
N SER A 333 -12.75 -23.46 23.76
CA SER A 333 -11.45 -22.90 24.17
C SER A 333 -10.33 -23.10 23.14
N ARG A 334 -10.50 -24.00 22.16
CA ARG A 334 -9.46 -24.32 21.16
C ARG A 334 -9.95 -23.97 19.76
N VAL A 335 -9.08 -23.35 18.97
CA VAL A 335 -9.40 -22.94 17.59
C VAL A 335 -9.82 -24.12 16.70
N LYS A 336 -9.17 -25.28 16.83
CA LYS A 336 -9.53 -26.48 16.07
C LYS A 336 -10.95 -26.99 16.32
N ASP A 337 -11.58 -26.62 17.44
CA ASP A 337 -12.95 -27.02 17.79
C ASP A 337 -13.99 -25.95 17.38
N ALA A 338 -13.54 -24.77 16.90
CA ALA A 338 -14.40 -23.67 16.48
C ALA A 338 -15.02 -23.94 15.09
N LYS A 339 -16.10 -23.23 14.77
CA LYS A 339 -16.66 -23.19 13.42
C LYS A 339 -15.78 -22.34 12.51
N HIS A 340 -15.31 -22.91 11.41
CA HIS A 340 -14.39 -22.27 10.46
C HIS A 340 -15.11 -21.75 9.22
N PHE A 341 -14.62 -20.64 8.70
CA PHE A 341 -15.05 -20.01 7.46
C PHE A 341 -13.84 -19.71 6.60
N THR A 342 -14.03 -19.88 5.29
CA THR A 342 -13.11 -19.36 4.29
C THR A 342 -13.20 -17.84 4.25
N LEU A 343 -12.14 -17.23 3.74
CA LEU A 343 -12.07 -15.79 3.52
C LEU A 343 -13.23 -15.25 2.66
N ASP A 344 -13.57 -15.96 1.57
CA ASP A 344 -14.64 -15.51 0.67
C ASP A 344 -16.03 -15.61 1.34
N GLN A 345 -16.25 -16.64 2.18
CA GLN A 345 -17.49 -16.74 2.98
C GLN A 345 -17.63 -15.57 3.96
N VAL A 346 -16.58 -15.23 4.71
CA VAL A 346 -16.64 -14.09 5.64
C VAL A 346 -16.83 -12.78 4.90
N ARG A 347 -16.17 -12.60 3.75
CA ARG A 347 -16.34 -11.43 2.89
C ARG A 347 -17.80 -11.27 2.43
N ASP A 348 -18.48 -12.35 2.07
CA ASP A 348 -19.88 -12.33 1.61
C ASP A 348 -20.87 -12.13 2.77
N LEU A 349 -20.53 -12.59 3.97
CA LEU A 349 -21.31 -12.41 5.19
C LEU A 349 -21.12 -11.02 5.83
N ALA A 350 -20.07 -10.28 5.47
CA ALA A 350 -19.68 -9.03 6.10
C ALA A 350 -20.76 -7.93 6.07
N ALA A 351 -20.95 -7.24 7.20
CA ALA A 351 -21.81 -6.06 7.30
C ALA A 351 -21.28 -4.87 6.48
N VAL A 352 -19.95 -4.74 6.41
CA VAL A 352 -19.24 -3.83 5.51
C VAL A 352 -18.35 -4.70 4.63
N LYS A 353 -18.70 -4.86 3.36
CA LYS A 353 -17.99 -5.79 2.47
C LYS A 353 -16.56 -5.29 2.19
N PRO A 354 -15.52 -6.10 2.42
CA PRO A 354 -14.16 -5.80 2.01
C PRO A 354 -14.03 -5.66 0.49
N SER A 355 -13.22 -4.69 0.05
CA SER A 355 -13.01 -4.39 -1.37
C SER A 355 -12.15 -5.43 -2.10
N THR A 356 -11.30 -6.15 -1.37
CA THR A 356 -10.46 -7.24 -1.87
C THR A 356 -10.46 -8.43 -0.90
N ARG A 357 -9.63 -9.43 -1.17
CA ARG A 357 -9.40 -10.55 -0.24
C ARG A 357 -8.40 -10.19 0.88
N TYR A 358 -7.82 -9.00 0.86
CA TYR A 358 -6.84 -8.57 1.85
C TYR A 358 -7.50 -7.68 2.91
N PHE A 359 -8.13 -8.31 3.90
CA PHE A 359 -8.85 -7.63 4.99
C PHE A 359 -8.56 -8.28 6.34
N VAL A 360 -7.28 -8.47 6.64
CA VAL A 360 -6.86 -9.22 7.83
C VAL A 360 -7.10 -8.48 9.15
N ASN A 361 -7.25 -7.16 9.09
CA ASN A 361 -7.55 -6.25 10.20
C ASN A 361 -8.21 -4.97 9.63
N PRO A 362 -8.71 -4.03 10.46
CA PRO A 362 -9.32 -2.79 9.96
C PRO A 362 -8.35 -1.84 9.21
N LEU A 363 -7.05 -1.84 9.56
CA LEU A 363 -6.04 -1.00 8.90
C LEU A 363 -5.86 -1.42 7.43
N GLU A 364 -5.67 -2.72 7.17
CA GLU A 364 -5.47 -3.29 5.84
C GLU A 364 -6.73 -3.15 4.98
N MET A 365 -7.91 -3.45 5.55
CA MET A 365 -9.18 -3.28 4.85
C MET A 365 -9.41 -1.84 4.40
N PHE A 366 -9.04 -0.88 5.26
CA PHE A 366 -9.10 0.53 4.91
C PHE A 366 -8.06 0.90 3.85
N ALA A 367 -6.81 0.44 3.97
CA ALA A 367 -5.76 0.75 3.01
C ALA A 367 -6.11 0.26 1.60
N GLU A 368 -6.70 -0.94 1.49
CA GLU A 368 -7.24 -1.48 0.23
C GLU A 368 -8.42 -0.65 -0.32
N GLY A 369 -9.32 -0.21 0.56
CA GLY A 369 -10.40 0.72 0.19
C GLY A 369 -9.87 2.06 -0.31
N GLY A 370 -8.91 2.65 0.41
CA GLY A 370 -8.24 3.90 0.09
C GLY A 370 -7.49 3.85 -1.24
N MET A 371 -6.73 2.78 -1.48
CA MET A 371 -6.08 2.51 -2.75
C MET A 371 -7.11 2.51 -3.89
N LYS A 372 -8.19 1.72 -3.79
CA LYS A 372 -9.21 1.70 -4.86
C LYS A 372 -9.87 3.07 -5.06
N TYR A 373 -10.15 3.79 -3.99
CA TYR A 373 -10.80 5.10 -4.04
C TYR A 373 -9.95 6.15 -4.77
N ARG A 374 -8.62 6.09 -4.66
CA ARG A 374 -7.71 7.12 -5.16
C ARG A 374 -6.93 6.74 -6.42
N ILE A 375 -6.80 5.47 -6.77
CA ILE A 375 -5.86 5.07 -7.83
C ILE A 375 -6.34 5.41 -9.25
N ASN A 376 -7.62 5.24 -9.55
CA ASN A 376 -8.26 5.67 -10.81
C ASN A 376 -9.79 5.54 -10.73
N GLU A 377 -10.47 6.08 -11.75
CA GLU A 377 -11.94 6.09 -11.84
C GLU A 377 -12.56 4.69 -11.84
N LYS A 378 -11.97 3.73 -12.57
CA LYS A 378 -12.47 2.35 -12.67
C LYS A 378 -12.46 1.65 -11.31
N ARG A 379 -11.34 1.72 -10.57
CA ARG A 379 -11.23 1.11 -9.23
C ARG A 379 -12.13 1.80 -8.21
N ARG A 380 -12.29 3.12 -8.32
CA ARG A 380 -13.21 3.89 -7.47
C ARG A 380 -14.66 3.48 -7.74
N GLN A 381 -15.01 3.22 -9.00
CA GLN A 381 -16.32 2.68 -9.39
C GLN A 381 -16.53 1.28 -8.80
N GLU A 382 -15.57 0.37 -8.97
CA GLU A 382 -15.62 -0.98 -8.37
C GLU A 382 -15.87 -0.93 -6.85
N LEU A 383 -15.20 -0.01 -6.15
CA LEU A 383 -15.39 0.17 -4.71
C LEU A 383 -16.80 0.65 -4.35
N LEU A 384 -17.34 1.61 -5.10
CA LEU A 384 -18.68 2.14 -4.85
C LEU A 384 -19.77 1.10 -5.12
N GLU A 385 -19.61 0.30 -6.18
CA GLU A 385 -20.54 -0.80 -6.54
C GLU A 385 -20.47 -1.97 -5.55
N ASP A 386 -19.27 -2.45 -5.25
CA ASP A 386 -19.13 -3.66 -4.44
C ASP A 386 -19.31 -3.40 -2.94
N SER A 387 -18.91 -2.22 -2.48
CA SER A 387 -18.72 -1.92 -1.05
C SER A 387 -19.07 -0.46 -0.70
N PRO A 388 -20.32 0.00 -0.91
CA PRO A 388 -20.69 1.41 -0.74
C PRO A 388 -20.44 1.95 0.67
N ARG A 389 -20.61 1.13 1.72
CA ARG A 389 -20.29 1.54 3.10
C ARG A 389 -18.78 1.77 3.33
N LEU A 390 -17.93 0.96 2.69
CA LEU A 390 -16.47 1.13 2.74
C LEU A 390 -16.06 2.37 1.93
N TYR A 391 -16.69 2.58 0.76
CA TYR A 391 -16.52 3.79 -0.05
C TYR A 391 -16.78 5.05 0.78
N ASP A 392 -17.91 5.12 1.49
CA ASP A 392 -18.29 6.28 2.29
C ASP A 392 -17.29 6.52 3.44
N ALA A 393 -16.86 5.47 4.13
CA ALA A 393 -15.85 5.58 5.20
C ALA A 393 -14.50 6.10 4.68
N VAL A 394 -14.05 5.60 3.54
CA VAL A 394 -12.80 6.04 2.89
C VAL A 394 -12.91 7.47 2.39
N LYS A 395 -14.04 7.85 1.76
CA LYS A 395 -14.31 9.21 1.30
C LYS A 395 -14.30 10.21 2.45
N GLU A 396 -14.91 9.86 3.58
CA GLU A 396 -14.92 10.72 4.77
C GLU A 396 -13.51 10.90 5.33
N HIS A 397 -12.73 9.82 5.47
CA HIS A 397 -11.35 9.88 5.94
C HIS A 397 -10.47 10.72 5.01
N ASP A 398 -10.57 10.49 3.70
CA ASP A 398 -9.86 11.26 2.69
C ASP A 398 -10.15 12.75 2.84
N GLN A 399 -11.43 13.12 2.94
CA GLN A 399 -11.79 14.53 3.11
C GLN A 399 -11.33 15.11 4.44
N GLN A 400 -11.29 14.32 5.52
CA GLN A 400 -10.73 14.75 6.80
C GLN A 400 -9.23 15.04 6.68
N GLU A 401 -8.46 14.20 6.01
CA GLU A 401 -7.03 14.41 5.76
C GLU A 401 -6.80 15.70 4.93
N LEU A 402 -7.59 15.89 3.86
CA LEU A 402 -7.52 17.09 3.03
C LEU A 402 -7.86 18.36 3.81
N ASN A 403 -8.90 18.31 4.63
CA ASN A 403 -9.31 19.45 5.44
C ASN A 403 -8.23 19.80 6.48
N THR A 404 -7.59 18.80 7.09
CA THR A 404 -6.51 19.07 8.03
C THR A 404 -5.29 19.67 7.34
N ARG A 405 -4.92 19.14 6.16
CA ARG A 405 -3.72 19.60 5.45
C ARG A 405 -3.88 20.97 4.80
N TYR A 406 -4.98 21.18 4.09
CA TYR A 406 -5.17 22.35 3.24
C TYR A 406 -6.12 23.39 3.86
N GLY A 407 -6.81 23.01 4.93
CA GLY A 407 -7.81 23.83 5.58
C GLY A 407 -9.14 23.87 4.82
N LYS A 408 -9.99 24.77 5.30
CA LYS A 408 -11.29 25.10 4.72
C LYS A 408 -11.28 26.58 4.31
N GLU A 409 -12.18 26.95 3.40
CA GLU A 409 -12.48 28.34 3.11
C GLU A 409 -13.16 29.01 4.33
N PRO A 410 -13.20 30.35 4.40
CA PRO A 410 -13.91 31.06 5.49
C PRO A 410 -15.39 30.68 5.63
N SER A 411 -16.02 30.21 4.54
CA SER A 411 -17.40 29.67 4.56
C SER A 411 -17.53 28.32 5.27
N GLY A 412 -16.42 27.67 5.62
CA GLY A 412 -16.39 26.31 6.17
C GLY A 412 -16.32 25.20 5.12
N GLU A 413 -16.40 25.54 3.84
CA GLU A 413 -16.27 24.57 2.73
C GLU A 413 -14.83 24.06 2.59
N PRO A 414 -14.61 22.78 2.23
CA PRO A 414 -13.28 22.28 1.90
C PRO A 414 -12.63 23.09 0.78
N LYS A 415 -11.31 23.34 0.85
CA LYS A 415 -10.59 23.96 -0.27
C LYS A 415 -10.37 23.02 -1.46
N TYR A 416 -10.16 21.74 -1.15
CA TYR A 416 -9.88 20.69 -2.11
C TYR A 416 -10.79 19.49 -1.90
N ILE A 417 -11.14 18.86 -3.01
CA ILE A 417 -11.89 17.61 -3.09
C ILE A 417 -11.19 16.68 -4.08
N ARG A 418 -11.53 15.39 -4.04
CA ARG A 418 -10.92 14.38 -4.93
C ARG A 418 -11.84 14.03 -6.09
N SER A 419 -11.38 14.29 -7.32
CA SER A 419 -12.09 13.93 -8.55
C SER A 419 -12.22 12.40 -8.71
N PRO A 420 -13.11 11.90 -9.58
CA PRO A 420 -13.30 10.45 -9.78
C PRO A 420 -12.02 9.69 -10.13
N ASN A 421 -11.09 10.32 -10.87
CA ASN A 421 -9.81 9.70 -11.24
C ASN A 421 -8.75 9.72 -10.13
N GLY A 422 -9.09 10.23 -8.94
CA GLY A 422 -8.25 10.23 -7.76
C GLY A 422 -7.35 11.46 -7.59
N ILE A 423 -7.38 12.41 -8.52
CA ILE A 423 -6.58 13.63 -8.46
C ILE A 423 -7.23 14.67 -7.54
N LEU A 424 -6.41 15.44 -6.85
CA LEU A 424 -6.88 16.59 -6.07
C LEU A 424 -7.25 17.75 -6.98
N VAL A 425 -8.44 18.30 -6.79
CA VAL A 425 -8.94 19.47 -7.51
C VAL A 425 -9.48 20.50 -6.52
N LYS A 426 -9.51 21.77 -6.93
CA LYS A 426 -10.16 22.82 -6.13
C LYS A 426 -11.65 22.50 -5.96
N ASN A 427 -12.21 22.82 -4.81
CA ASN A 427 -13.63 22.59 -4.52
C ASN A 427 -14.53 23.64 -5.21
N THR A 428 -14.72 23.50 -6.52
CA THR A 428 -15.64 24.35 -7.31
C THR A 428 -16.99 23.65 -7.50
N ALA A 429 -17.99 24.39 -7.99
CA ALA A 429 -19.31 23.80 -8.28
C ALA A 429 -19.22 22.72 -9.37
N GLU A 430 -18.37 22.93 -10.38
CA GLU A 430 -18.13 22.00 -11.48
C GLU A 430 -17.51 20.70 -10.98
N ALA A 431 -16.48 20.79 -10.12
CA ALA A 431 -15.84 19.61 -9.53
C ALA A 431 -16.83 18.80 -8.66
N ARG A 432 -17.68 19.48 -7.89
CA ARG A 432 -18.74 18.80 -7.10
C ARG A 432 -19.75 18.11 -8.01
N ALA A 433 -20.18 18.78 -9.09
CA ALA A 433 -21.13 18.22 -10.05
C ALA A 433 -20.56 17.00 -10.79
N GLU A 434 -19.27 16.99 -11.12
CA GLU A 434 -18.58 15.84 -11.71
C GLU A 434 -18.63 14.63 -10.77
N ILE A 435 -18.25 14.81 -9.50
CA ILE A 435 -18.28 13.74 -8.49
C ILE A 435 -19.71 13.22 -8.29
N GLN A 436 -20.68 14.13 -8.16
CA GLN A 436 -22.08 13.76 -7.99
C GLN A 436 -22.59 12.95 -9.19
N THR A 437 -22.29 13.40 -10.42
CA THR A 437 -22.68 12.70 -11.65
C THR A 437 -22.09 11.30 -11.71
N PHE A 438 -20.81 11.15 -11.34
CA PHE A 438 -20.14 9.85 -11.24
C PHE A 438 -20.85 8.93 -10.23
N GLU A 439 -21.10 9.40 -9.01
CA GLU A 439 -21.72 8.59 -7.95
C GLU A 439 -23.18 8.20 -8.27
N GLU A 440 -23.96 9.12 -8.85
CA GLU A 440 -25.34 8.85 -9.24
C GLU A 440 -25.46 7.87 -10.42
N LYS A 441 -24.56 7.97 -11.40
CA LYS A 441 -24.51 7.04 -12.53
C LYS A 441 -24.38 5.60 -12.05
N ILE A 442 -23.51 5.37 -11.07
CA ILE A 442 -23.24 4.05 -10.50
C ILE A 442 -24.44 3.53 -9.69
N LYS A 443 -24.98 4.34 -8.78
CA LYS A 443 -26.16 3.97 -7.95
C LYS A 443 -27.41 3.65 -8.80
N LYS A 444 -27.55 4.24 -9.99
CA LYS A 444 -28.67 3.94 -10.91
C LYS A 444 -28.54 2.56 -11.57
N VAL A 445 -27.33 2.06 -11.78
CA VAL A 445 -27.09 0.73 -12.36
C VAL A 445 -27.50 -0.37 -11.39
N GLU A 446 -27.27 -0.19 -10.09
CA GLU A 446 -27.65 -1.15 -9.06
C GLU A 446 -29.15 -1.37 -8.95
N LYS A 447 -29.96 -0.30 -9.01
CA LYS A 447 -31.43 -0.41 -8.91
C LYS A 447 -32.10 -1.18 -10.06
N LYS A 448 -31.37 -1.45 -11.14
CA LYS A 448 -31.86 -2.19 -12.31
C LYS A 448 -31.48 -3.67 -12.30
N LYS A 449 -30.56 -4.08 -11.42
CA LYS A 449 -30.20 -5.48 -11.18
C LYS A 449 -31.07 -6.03 -10.06
#